data_AF-A0A962XVJ2-F1
#
_entry.id   AF-A0A962XVJ2-F1
#
_cell.length_a   1.000
_cell.length_b   1.000
_cell.length_c   1.000
_cell.angle_alpha   90.00
_cell.angle_beta   90.00
_cell.angle_gamma   90.00
#
_symmetry.space_group_name_H-M   'P 1'
#
loop_
_entity.id
_entity.type
_entity.pdbx_description
1 polymer ?
#
loop_
_entity_poly.entity_id
_entity_poly.type
_entity_poly.pdbx_seq_one_letter_code
_entity_poly.pdbx_strand_id
1 'polypeptide(L)'
;RMMALAPSACCLTHFGRIGKPQTHVDMLRASIQAHVDIALAEELRDSQGRVQRLSAAVEHLLMEAGQRHSGLPADRVREIFASDIELNAQGLGIWLMRRAKRRA
;
A
#
# COMPACT_ATOMS: atom_id res chain seq x y z
N ARG A 1 -14.36 5.73 10.01
CA ARG A 1 -15.77 5.75 9.52
C ARG A 1 -16.35 4.35 9.39
N MET A 2 -15.70 3.38 8.73
CA MET A 2 -16.26 2.01 8.59
C MET A 2 -16.53 1.28 9.91
N MET A 3 -15.64 1.39 10.91
CA MET A 3 -15.82 0.71 12.20
C MET A 3 -16.95 1.27 13.08
N ALA A 4 -17.48 2.46 12.74
CA ALA A 4 -18.66 3.00 13.43
C ALA A 4 -19.92 2.14 13.20
N LEU A 5 -19.91 1.30 12.16
CA LEU A 5 -20.99 0.34 11.87
C LEU A 5 -20.87 -0.97 12.66
N ALA A 6 -19.85 -1.10 13.52
CA ALA A 6 -19.54 -2.34 14.26
C ALA A 6 -19.62 -3.63 13.40
N PRO A 7 -18.94 -3.68 12.23
CA PRO A 7 -19.06 -4.83 11.34
C PRO A 7 -18.41 -6.08 11.93
N SER A 8 -19.09 -7.21 11.81
CA SER A 8 -18.53 -8.52 12.18
C SER A 8 -17.51 -9.04 11.14
N ALA A 9 -17.59 -8.55 9.89
CA ALA A 9 -16.70 -8.93 8.80
C ALA A 9 -16.58 -7.83 7.72
N CYS A 10 -15.51 -7.91 6.92
CA CYS A 10 -15.31 -7.12 5.71
C CYS A 10 -14.88 -8.01 4.53
N CYS A 11 -15.37 -7.74 3.33
CA CYS A 11 -14.94 -8.42 2.10
C CYS A 11 -13.86 -7.57 1.39
N LEU A 12 -12.63 -8.07 1.35
CA LEU A 12 -11.45 -7.40 0.83
C LEU A 12 -11.21 -7.76 -0.63
N THR A 13 -12.11 -7.32 -1.51
CA THR A 13 -12.02 -7.56 -2.96
C THR A 13 -11.67 -9.02 -3.29
N HIS A 14 -10.52 -9.29 -3.90
CA HIS A 14 -10.04 -10.60 -4.31
C HIS A 14 -9.38 -11.42 -3.19
N PHE A 15 -9.09 -10.82 -2.04
CA PHE A 15 -8.59 -11.51 -0.83
C PHE A 15 -9.70 -12.16 0.00
N GLY A 16 -10.96 -11.88 -0.33
CA GLY A 16 -12.11 -12.51 0.31
C GLY A 16 -12.49 -11.90 1.66
N ARG A 17 -13.22 -12.67 2.47
CA ARG A 17 -13.83 -12.20 3.71
C ARG A 17 -12.86 -12.31 4.90
N ILE A 18 -12.71 -11.23 5.65
CA ILE A 18 -12.06 -11.23 6.97
C ILE A 18 -13.09 -11.02 8.08
N GLY A 19 -12.93 -11.73 9.19
CA GLY A 19 -13.70 -11.52 10.42
C GLY A 19 -13.01 -10.53 11.35
N LYS A 20 -13.74 -10.05 12.36
CA LYS A 20 -13.21 -9.16 13.43
C LYS A 20 -12.38 -7.99 12.86
N PRO A 21 -12.88 -7.22 11.87
CA PRO A 21 -12.10 -6.20 11.17
C PRO A 21 -11.47 -5.14 12.10
N GLN A 22 -12.06 -4.92 13.28
CA GLN A 22 -11.52 -4.04 14.32
C GLN A 22 -10.07 -4.39 14.71
N THR A 23 -9.67 -5.67 14.71
CA THR A 23 -8.31 -6.10 15.07
C THR A 23 -7.26 -5.77 14.00
N HIS A 24 -7.70 -5.39 12.80
CA HIS A 24 -6.83 -5.11 11.66
C HIS A 24 -6.69 -3.61 11.37
N VAL A 25 -7.42 -2.75 12.10
CA VAL A 25 -7.49 -1.31 11.82
C VAL A 25 -6.13 -0.63 11.96
N ASP A 26 -5.39 -0.93 13.03
CA ASP A 26 -4.11 -0.27 13.28
C ASP A 26 -3.04 -0.71 12.28
N MET A 27 -3.03 -2.00 11.93
CA MET A 27 -2.19 -2.53 10.85
C MET A 27 -2.51 -1.85 9.50
N LEU A 28 -3.80 -1.69 9.16
CA LEU A 28 -4.21 -1.02 7.92
C LEU A 28 -3.77 0.45 7.92
N ARG A 29 -3.96 1.17 9.03
CA ARG A 29 -3.53 2.57 9.17
C ARG A 29 -2.02 2.71 9.05
N ALA A 30 -1.25 1.84 9.70
CA ALA A 30 0.20 1.82 9.61
C ALA A 30 0.66 1.57 8.17
N SER A 31 0.02 0.64 7.46
CA SER A 31 0.30 0.39 6.03
C SER A 31 0.03 1.62 5.17
N ILE A 32 -1.11 2.30 5.37
CA ILE A 32 -1.43 3.55 4.66
C ILE A 32 -0.37 4.62 4.94
N GLN A 33 0.04 4.78 6.20
CA GLN A 33 1.06 5.75 6.58
C GLN A 33 2.41 5.44 5.92
N ALA A 34 2.82 4.17 5.86
CA ALA A 34 4.05 3.78 5.18
C ALA A 34 4.04 4.16 3.68
N HIS A 35 2.90 4.01 3.00
CA HIS A 35 2.75 4.47 1.60
C HIS A 35 2.84 6.00 1.47
N VAL A 36 2.28 6.74 2.44
CA VAL A 36 2.42 8.20 2.50
C VAL A 36 3.89 8.58 2.67
N ASP A 37 4.61 7.92 3.58
CA ASP A 37 6.02 8.20 3.87
C ASP A 37 6.90 7.93 2.64
N ILE A 38 6.66 6.83 1.91
CA ILE A 38 7.32 6.54 0.63
C ILE A 38 7.13 7.69 -0.37
N ALA A 39 5.89 8.15 -0.54
CA ALA A 39 5.61 9.20 -1.49
C ALA A 39 6.22 10.55 -1.07
N LEU A 40 6.14 10.92 0.22
CA LEU A 40 6.74 12.16 0.71
C LEU A 40 8.27 12.14 0.60
N ALA A 41 8.92 10.99 0.81
CA ALA A 41 10.36 10.85 0.58
C ALA A 41 10.73 11.03 -0.90
N GLU A 42 9.93 10.50 -1.84
CA GLU A 42 10.12 10.70 -3.27
C GLU A 42 9.77 12.11 -3.77
N GLU A 43 8.91 12.85 -3.07
CA GLU A 43 8.54 14.23 -3.40
C GLU A 43 9.75 15.17 -3.41
N LEU A 44 10.75 14.89 -2.55
CA LEU A 44 11.96 15.68 -2.38
C LEU A 44 13.03 15.40 -3.45
N ARG A 45 12.79 14.42 -4.33
CA ARG A 45 13.76 13.94 -5.33
C ARG A 45 13.38 14.38 -6.74
N ASP A 46 14.35 14.30 -7.64
CA ASP A 46 14.13 14.48 -9.07
C ASP A 46 13.05 13.53 -9.60
N SER A 47 12.25 14.03 -10.55
CA SER A 47 11.13 13.31 -11.15
C SER A 47 11.58 12.19 -12.09
N GLN A 48 12.79 12.26 -12.65
CA GLN A 48 13.38 11.20 -13.46
C GLN A 48 13.53 9.93 -12.62
N GLY A 49 13.01 8.81 -13.15
CA GLY A 49 13.06 7.51 -12.47
C GLY A 49 12.09 7.36 -11.27
N ARG A 50 11.26 8.38 -10.97
CA ARG A 50 10.36 8.34 -9.80
C ARG A 50 9.41 7.14 -9.83
N VAL A 51 8.88 6.79 -11.00
CA VAL A 51 7.95 5.65 -11.15
C VAL A 51 8.61 4.35 -10.72
N GLN A 52 9.83 4.08 -11.19
CA GLN A 52 10.57 2.87 -10.87
C GLN A 52 10.91 2.79 -9.38
N ARG A 53 11.28 3.92 -8.77
CA ARG A 53 11.61 3.97 -7.34
C ARG A 53 10.38 3.82 -6.45
N LEU A 54 9.27 4.44 -6.82
CA LEU A 54 7.98 4.22 -6.14
C LEU A 54 7.57 2.74 -6.21
N SER A 55 7.67 2.13 -7.40
CA SER A 55 7.37 0.70 -7.57
C SER A 55 8.25 -0.18 -6.68
N ALA A 56 9.57 0.06 -6.67
CA ALA A 56 10.49 -0.72 -5.86
C ALA A 56 10.26 -0.54 -4.35
N ALA A 57 9.94 0.68 -3.90
CA ALA A 57 9.65 0.96 -2.50
C ALA A 57 8.34 0.32 -2.03
N VAL A 58 7.29 0.39 -2.84
CA VAL A 58 6.01 -0.28 -2.56
C VAL A 58 6.17 -1.79 -2.57
N GLU A 59 6.90 -2.33 -3.55
CA GLU A 59 7.23 -3.75 -3.62
C GLU A 59 7.97 -4.22 -2.35
N HIS A 60 9.02 -3.51 -1.94
CA HIS A 60 9.74 -3.83 -0.70
C HIS A 60 8.80 -3.87 0.50
N LEU A 61 7.97 -2.83 0.68
CA LEU A 61 7.01 -2.74 1.79
C LEU A 61 6.03 -3.91 1.83
N LEU A 62 5.41 -4.25 0.69
CA LEU A 62 4.43 -5.33 0.62
C LEU A 62 5.07 -6.71 0.74
N MET A 63 6.26 -6.90 0.16
CA MET A 63 7.00 -8.15 0.25
C MET A 63 7.47 -8.44 1.68
N GLU A 64 7.96 -7.44 2.40
CA GLU A 64 8.39 -7.59 3.79
C GLU A 64 7.20 -7.97 4.69
N ALA A 65 6.09 -7.24 4.58
CA ALA A 65 4.88 -7.54 5.34
C ALA A 65 4.31 -8.92 4.97
N GLY A 66 4.21 -9.22 3.68
CA GLY A 66 3.67 -10.46 3.15
C GLY A 66 4.43 -11.70 3.63
N GLN A 67 5.75 -11.69 3.51
CA GLN A 67 6.58 -12.81 3.96
C GLN A 67 6.47 -13.01 5.47
N ARG A 68 6.54 -11.94 6.24
CA ARG A 68 6.42 -12.00 7.71
C ARG A 68 5.08 -12.54 8.19
N HIS A 69 3.98 -12.18 7.53
CA HIS A 69 2.63 -12.56 7.96
C HIS A 69 2.16 -13.92 7.42
N SER A 70 2.60 -14.31 6.22
CA SER A 70 2.10 -15.51 5.55
C SER A 70 3.00 -16.73 5.72
N GLY A 71 4.31 -16.54 5.94
CA GLY A 71 5.30 -17.62 5.89
C GLY A 71 5.45 -18.25 4.49
N LEU A 72 4.87 -17.65 3.45
CA LEU A 72 4.95 -18.14 2.08
C LEU A 72 6.31 -17.82 1.45
N PRO A 73 6.76 -18.63 0.48
CA PRO A 73 7.90 -18.30 -0.38
C PRO A 73 7.77 -16.92 -1.05
N ALA A 74 8.89 -16.23 -1.23
CA ALA A 74 8.92 -14.86 -1.74
C ALA A 74 8.29 -14.72 -3.13
N ASP A 75 8.50 -15.68 -4.02
CA ASP A 75 7.88 -15.73 -5.35
C ASP A 75 6.34 -15.76 -5.26
N ARG A 76 5.77 -16.54 -4.35
CA ARG A 76 4.32 -16.57 -4.14
C ARG A 76 3.78 -15.30 -3.50
N VAL A 77 4.49 -14.72 -2.54
CA VAL A 77 4.10 -13.41 -1.98
C VAL A 77 4.08 -12.34 -3.06
N ARG A 78 5.10 -12.33 -3.93
CA ARG A 78 5.19 -11.38 -5.04
C ARG A 78 4.05 -11.54 -6.03
N GLU A 79 3.71 -12.76 -6.40
CA GLU A 79 2.59 -13.02 -7.32
C GLU A 79 1.26 -12.56 -6.75
N ILE A 80 1.01 -12.83 -5.46
CA ILE A 80 -0.22 -12.39 -4.77
C ILE A 80 -0.34 -10.87 -4.81
N PHE A 81 0.76 -10.14 -4.57
CA PHE A 81 0.75 -8.67 -4.51
C PHE A 81 1.08 -7.97 -5.82
N ALA A 82 1.29 -8.68 -6.94
CA ALA A 82 1.79 -8.07 -8.18
C ALA A 82 0.91 -6.89 -8.65
N SER A 83 -0.41 -7.08 -8.64
CA SER A 83 -1.38 -6.03 -9.00
C SER A 83 -1.39 -4.88 -7.98
N ASP A 84 -1.34 -5.19 -6.68
CA ASP A 84 -1.33 -4.16 -5.63
C ASP A 84 -0.07 -3.30 -5.66
N ILE A 85 1.10 -3.90 -5.97
CA ILE A 85 2.36 -3.17 -6.13
C ILE A 85 2.23 -2.13 -7.24
N GLU A 86 1.75 -2.56 -8.41
CA GLU A 86 1.55 -1.68 -9.55
C GLU A 86 0.55 -0.56 -9.24
N LEU A 87 -0.64 -0.93 -8.75
CA LEU A 87 -1.72 0.03 -8.49
C LEU A 87 -1.35 1.05 -7.41
N ASN A 88 -0.72 0.61 -6.32
CA ASN A 88 -0.31 1.52 -5.26
C ASN A 88 0.80 2.46 -5.73
N ALA A 89 1.80 1.96 -6.47
CA ALA A 89 2.88 2.81 -7.00
C ALA A 89 2.35 3.87 -7.98
N GLN A 90 1.44 3.50 -8.89
CA GLN A 90 0.77 4.44 -9.79
C GLN A 90 -0.05 5.48 -9.01
N GLY A 91 -0.80 5.04 -8.00
CA GLY A 91 -1.58 5.90 -7.13
C GLY A 91 -0.73 6.96 -6.42
N LEU A 92 0.42 6.56 -5.87
CA LEU A 92 1.39 7.48 -5.26
C LEU A 92 1.96 8.47 -6.27
N GLY A 93 2.32 8.02 -7.47
CA GLY A 93 2.80 8.90 -8.54
C GLY A 93 1.79 9.98 -8.94
N ILE A 94 0.52 9.58 -9.11
CA ILE A 94 -0.58 10.51 -9.42
C ILE A 94 -0.82 11.48 -8.26
N TRP A 95 -0.78 10.99 -7.02
CA TRP A 95 -0.95 11.83 -5.84
C TRP A 95 0.12 12.91 -5.74
N LEU A 96 1.40 12.57 -5.97
CA LEU A 96 2.50 13.54 -6.02
C LEU A 96 2.34 14.55 -7.14
N MET A 97 1.93 14.13 -8.35
CA MET A 97 1.62 15.05 -9.44
C MET A 97 0.52 16.06 -9.04
N ARG A 98 -0.55 15.59 -8.40
CA ARG A 98 -1.65 16.46 -7.93
C ARG A 98 -1.21 17.40 -6.82
N ARG A 99 -0.32 16.97 -5.92
CA ARG A 99 0.25 17.81 -4.86
C ARG A 99 1.14 18.92 -5.41
N ALA A 100 2.02 18.61 -6.37
CA ALA A 100 2.86 19.61 -7.02
C ALA A 100 2.01 20.71 -7.68
N LYS A 101 0.94 20.33 -8.38
CA LYS A 101 -0.03 21.27 -8.98
C LYS A 101 -0.77 22.15 -7.99
N ARG A 102 -0.95 21.71 -6.73
CA ARG A 102 -1.61 22.51 -5.68
C ARG A 102 -0.68 23.48 -4.97
N ARG A 103 0.64 23.30 -5.12
CA ARG A 103 1.68 24.16 -4.52
C ARG A 103 2.17 25.26 -5.46
N ALA A 104 2.09 25.02 -6.78
CA ALA A 104 2.32 26.02 -7.82
C ALA A 104 1.15 27.01 -7.88
#